data_AF-A0A502MTZ0-F1
#
_entry.id   AF-A0A502MTZ0-F1
#
_cell.length_a   1.000
_cell.length_b   1.000
_cell.length_c   1.000
_cell.angle_alpha   90.00
_cell.angle_beta   90.00
_cell.angle_gamma   90.00
#
_symmetry.space_group_name_H-M   'P 1'
#
loop_
_entity.id
_entity.type
_entity.pdbx_description
1 polymer ?
#
loop_
_entity_poly.entity_id
_entity_poly.type
_entity_poly.pdbx_seq_one_letter_code
_entity_poly.pdbx_strand_id
1 'polypeptide(L)' 'MEDLKVTPDMVPVIKLARHLDIPYSWITGYYPGLNFGRIADVMAGRLFPEIPPALELPPDFPPDFPRPAAAA' A
#
# COMPACT_ATOMS: atom_id res chain seq x y z
N MET A 1 2.13 -18.45 -6.73
CA MET A 1 1.93 -17.07 -6.23
C MET A 1 3.22 -16.72 -5.52
N GLU A 2 4.08 -15.92 -6.17
CA GLU A 2 5.33 -15.46 -5.55
C GLU A 2 4.96 -14.49 -4.44
N ASP A 3 5.43 -14.75 -3.21
CA ASP A 3 5.28 -13.85 -2.08
C ASP A 3 6.40 -12.81 -2.16
N LEU A 4 6.11 -11.66 -2.75
CA LEU A 4 7.05 -10.54 -2.73
C LEU A 4 7.26 -10.11 -1.28
N LYS A 5 8.52 -10.16 -0.83
CA LYS A 5 8.89 -9.67 0.50
C LYS A 5 8.78 -8.15 0.53
N VAL A 6 8.19 -7.63 1.60
CA VAL A 6 8.15 -6.19 1.85
C VAL A 6 9.57 -5.69 2.08
N THR A 7 9.96 -4.63 1.38
CA THR A 7 11.21 -3.91 1.63
C THR A 7 10.94 -2.61 2.39
N PRO A 8 11.98 -2.03 3.05
CA PRO A 8 11.86 -0.74 3.71
C PRO A 8 11.29 0.38 2.82
N ASP A 9 11.65 0.41 1.54
CA ASP A 9 11.22 1.45 0.58
C ASP A 9 9.72 1.37 0.23
N MET A 10 9.12 0.19 0.34
CA MET A 10 7.69 -0.01 0.07
C MET A 10 6.81 0.52 1.22
N VAL A 11 7.33 0.47 2.46
CA VAL A 11 6.56 0.72 3.68
C VAL A 11 5.97 2.14 3.74
N PRO A 12 6.71 3.21 3.44
CA PRO A 12 6.16 4.58 3.44
C PRO A 12 4.98 4.72 2.49
N VAL A 13 5.08 4.12 1.30
CA VAL A 13 4.04 4.15 0.26
C VAL A 13 2.81 3.37 0.70
N ILE A 14 2.99 2.16 1.25
CA ILE A 14 1.89 1.32 1.76
C ILE A 14 1.13 2.06 2.87
N LYS A 15 1.86 2.64 3.85
CA LYS A 15 1.24 3.38 4.97
C LYS A 15 0.50 4.61 4.48
N LEU A 16 1.11 5.42 3.60
CA LEU A 16 0.46 6.60 3.04
C LEU A 16 -0.78 6.21 2.21
N ALA A 17 -0.67 5.22 1.32
CA ALA A 17 -1.81 4.75 0.53
C ALA A 17 -2.98 4.32 1.42
N ARG A 18 -2.70 3.66 2.55
CA ARG A 18 -3.73 3.27 3.51
C ARG A 18 -4.31 4.41 4.32
N HIS A 19 -3.53 5.45 4.61
CA HIS A 19 -4.06 6.69 5.20
C HIS A 19 -4.96 7.47 4.23
N LEU A 20 -4.76 7.29 2.92
CA LEU A 20 -5.61 7.86 1.86
C LEU A 20 -6.79 6.95 1.48
N ASP A 21 -7.08 5.93 2.29
CA ASP A 21 -8.14 4.93 2.06
C ASP A 21 -8.03 4.14 0.74
N ILE A 22 -6.82 4.02 0.19
CA ILE A 22 -6.58 3.24 -1.03
C ILE A 22 -6.74 1.73 -0.75
N PRO A 23 -7.55 1.00 -1.54
CA PRO A 23 -7.76 -0.43 -1.36
C PRO A 23 -6.46 -1.26 -1.46
N TYR A 24 -6.41 -2.38 -0.73
CA TYR A 24 -5.27 -3.29 -0.78
C TYR A 24 -5.00 -3.82 -2.19
N SER A 25 -6.06 -4.06 -2.98
CA SER A 25 -5.95 -4.50 -4.37
C SER A 25 -5.13 -3.56 -5.25
N TRP A 26 -5.18 -2.25 -4.96
CA TRP A 26 -4.45 -1.25 -5.74
C TRP A 26 -2.98 -1.23 -5.35
N ILE A 27 -2.70 -1.34 -4.05
CA ILE A 27 -1.33 -1.44 -3.52
C ILE A 27 -0.65 -2.70 -4.07
N THR A 28 -1.35 -3.84 -4.12
CA THR A 28 -0.80 -5.07 -4.74
C THR A 28 -0.71 -5.00 -6.26
N GLY A 29 -1.53 -4.18 -6.91
CA GLY A 29 -1.42 -3.92 -8.35
C GLY A 29 -0.17 -3.10 -8.68
N TYR A 30 0.17 -2.14 -7.83
CA TYR A 30 1.40 -1.33 -7.95
C TYR A 30 2.67 -2.12 -7.62
N TYR A 31 2.58 -3.11 -6.71
CA TYR A 31 3.69 -3.99 -6.35
C TYR A 31 3.43 -5.44 -6.79
N PRO A 32 3.83 -5.85 -8.02
CA PRO A 32 3.59 -7.19 -8.53
C PRO A 32 4.09 -8.28 -7.57
N GLY A 33 3.20 -9.18 -7.16
CA GLY A 33 3.51 -10.27 -6.22
C GLY A 33 3.39 -9.91 -4.74
N LEU A 34 3.12 -8.65 -4.39
CA LEU A 34 2.75 -8.31 -3.01
C LEU A 34 1.34 -8.84 -2.72
N ASN A 35 1.15 -9.44 -1.54
CA ASN A 35 -0.16 -9.92 -1.11
C ASN A 35 -0.75 -9.08 0.03
N PHE A 36 -2.05 -9.29 0.29
CA PHE A 36 -2.81 -8.53 1.29
C PHE A 36 -2.31 -8.78 2.72
N GLY A 37 -1.81 -9.99 3.02
CA GLY A 37 -1.25 -10.32 4.33
C GLY A 37 -0.04 -9.44 4.65
N ARG A 38 0.84 -9.24 3.67
CA ARG A 38 2.01 -8.35 3.81
C ARG A 38 1.62 -6.88 4.05
N ILE A 39 0.61 -6.39 3.36
CA ILE A 39 0.08 -5.03 3.60
C ILE A 39 -0.48 -4.94 5.04
N ALA A 40 -1.24 -5.94 5.48
CA ALA A 40 -1.76 -5.99 6.84
C ALA A 40 -0.66 -6.06 7.90
N ASP A 41 0.43 -6.79 7.65
CA ASP A 41 1.58 -6.86 8.54
C ASP A 41 2.28 -5.50 8.70
N VAL A 42 2.41 -4.73 7.62
CA VAL A 42 2.95 -3.36 7.66
C VAL A 42 2.03 -2.44 8.48
N MET A 43 0.73 -2.48 8.22
CA MET A 43 -0.25 -1.63 8.92
C MET A 43 -0.42 -2.01 10.41
N ALA A 44 -0.24 -3.29 10.75
CA ALA A 44 -0.26 -3.76 12.12
C ALA A 44 1.06 -3.49 12.88
N GLY A 45 2.07 -2.92 12.23
CA GLY A 45 3.40 -2.69 12.82
C GLY A 45 4.22 -3.95 13.03
N ARG A 46 3.84 -5.08 12.42
CA ARG A 46 4.62 -6.34 12.47
C ARG A 46 5.83 -6.30 11.53
N LEU A 47 5.75 -5.51 10.46
CA LEU A 47 6.84 -5.26 9.52
C LEU A 47 7.17 -3.77 9.51
N PHE A 48 8.43 -3.45 9.82
CA PHE A 48 8.98 -2.08 9.78
C PHE A 48 8.14 -1.05 10.57
N PRO A 49 7.90 -1.26 11.88
CA PRO A 49 7.08 -0.36 12.69
C PRO A 49 7.66 1.05 12.76
N GLU A 50 8.98 1.19 12.75
CA GLU A 50 9.68 2.48 12.89
C GLU A 50 9.63 3.37 11.65
N ILE A 51 9.31 2.83 10.46
CA ILE A 51 9.31 3.60 9.22
C ILE A 51 7.99 4.38 9.10
N PRO A 52 8.00 5.73 9.07
CA PRO A 52 6.77 6.51 8.97
C PRO A 52 6.14 6.40 7.57
N PRO A 53 4.85 6.79 7.41
CA PRO A 53 4.25 6.99 6.08
C PRO A 53 5.03 8.04 5.27
N ALA A 54 5.01 7.88 3.94
CA ALA A 54 5.53 8.90 3.04
C ALA A 54 4.70 10.19 3.16
N LEU A 55 5.29 11.32 2.75
CA LEU A 55 4.56 12.59 2.63
C LEU A 55 3.71 12.64 1.35
N GLU A 56 4.18 11.97 0.30
CA GLU A 56 3.60 11.97 -1.03
C GLU A 56 3.77 10.57 -1.66
N LEU A 57 2.79 10.17 -2.48
CA LEU A 57 2.87 8.91 -3.21
C LEU A 57 3.83 9.07 -4.41
N PRO A 58 4.47 7.97 -4.88
CA PRO A 58 5.24 8.01 -6.11
C PRO A 58 4.42 8.58 -7.28
N PRO A 59 5.03 9.34 -8.21
CA PRO A 59 4.31 9.96 -9.32
C PRO A 59 3.71 8.94 -10.31
N ASP A 60 4.26 7.73 -10.34
CA ASP A 60 3.78 6.56 -11.08
C ASP A 60 2.79 5.71 -10.26
N PHE A 61 2.59 6.01 -8.98
CA PHE A 61 1.55 5.38 -8.19
C PHE A 61 0.19 5.84 -8.76
N PRO A 62 -0.69 4.90 -9.14
CA PRO A 62 -1.85 5.21 -9.96
C PRO A 62 -2.76 6.24 -9.27
N PRO A 63 -2.91 7.45 -9.83
CA PRO A 63 -3.58 8.57 -9.15
C PRO A 63 -5.11 8.47 -9.22
N ASP A 64 -5.66 7.68 -10.14
CA ASP A 64 -7.08 7.74 -10.49
C ASP A 64 -7.62 6.37 -10.96
N PHE A 65 -7.43 5.33 -10.15
CA PHE A 65 -8.33 4.18 -10.29
C PHE A 65 -9.72 4.62 -9.80
N PRO A 66 -10.82 4.23 -10.47
CA PRO A 66 -12.14 4.71 -10.11
C PRO A 66 -12.43 4.33 -8.66
N ARG A 67 -12.51 5.33 -7.77
CA ARG A 67 -13.22 5.14 -6.50
C ARG A 67 -14.60 4.62 -6.88
N PRO A 68 -15.08 3.49 -6.33
CA PRO A 68 -16.49 3.17 -6.46
C PRO A 68 -17.24 4.43 -6.02
N ALA A 69 -18.05 5.00 -6.90
CA ALA A 69 -18.84 6.19 -6.62
C ALA A 69 -19.44 5.99 -5.24
N ALA A 70 -19.14 6.89 -4.31
CA ALA A 70 -19.64 6.83 -2.95
C ALA A 70 -21.13 6.47 -3.04
N ALA A 71 -21.49 5.29 -2.54
CA ALA A 71 -22.85 4.82 -2.55
C ALA A 71 -23.68 5.91 -1.86
N ALA A 72 -24.53 6.56 -2.66
CA ALA A 72 -25.49 7.56 -2.22
C ALA A 72 -26.52 6.95 -1.27
#